data_AF-A0AAV4RRB6-F1
#
_entry.id   AF-A0AAV4RRB6-F1
#
_cell.length_a   1.000
_cell.length_b   1.000
_cell.length_c   1.000
_cell.angle_alpha   90.00
_cell.angle_beta   90.00
_cell.angle_gamma   90.00
#
_symmetry.space_group_name_H-M   'P 1'
#
loop_
_entity.id
_entity.type
_entity.pdbx_description
1 polymer ?
#
loop_
_entity_poly.entity_id
_entity_poly.type
_entity_poly.pdbx_seq_one_letter_code
_entity_poly.pdbx_strand_id
1 'polypeptide(L)' 'MLPIRSLLSATRKLTTSSIARSGHGHHGGVIGSNLPFDISNRYKLTAYFILFFGSGFALPFILVRHHLTK' A
#
# COMPACT_ATOMS: atom_id res chain seq x y z
N MET A 1 32.62 -23.56 24.15
CA MET A 1 31.29 -24.18 23.93
C MET A 1 30.25 -23.08 24.13
N LEU A 2 29.76 -22.48 23.03
CA LEU A 2 28.83 -21.34 23.08
C LEU A 2 27.42 -21.83 23.45
N PRO A 3 26.73 -21.22 24.42
CA PRO A 3 25.42 -21.66 24.86
C PRO A 3 24.39 -21.39 23.75
N ILE A 4 23.81 -22.46 23.21
CA ILE A 4 22.76 -22.49 22.17
C ILE A 4 21.52 -21.63 22.51
N ARG A 5 21.41 -21.16 23.75
CA ARG A 5 20.25 -20.44 24.28
C ARG A 5 20.06 -19.01 23.74
N SER A 6 21.09 -18.35 23.16
CA SER A 6 20.91 -16.98 22.64
C SER A 6 20.34 -16.91 21.22
N LEU A 7 20.36 -18.02 20.47
CA LEU A 7 19.84 -18.08 19.10
C LEU A 7 18.30 -18.14 19.02
N LEU A 8 17.63 -18.57 20.09
CA LEU A 8 16.15 -18.62 20.14
C LEU A 8 15.48 -17.26 20.42
N SER A 9 16.20 -16.26 20.92
CA SER A 9 15.61 -14.93 21.17
C SER A 9 15.55 -14.04 19.93
N ALA A 10 16.15 -14.46 18.81
CA ALA A 10 16.18 -13.71 17.55
C ALA A 10 15.11 -14.15 16.54
N THR A 11 14.19 -15.06 16.90
CA THR A 11 13.04 -15.37 16.06
C THR A 11 12.01 -14.26 16.22
N ARG A 12 12.21 -13.15 15.49
CA ARG A 12 11.21 -12.08 15.36
C ARG A 12 9.92 -12.72 14.84
N LYS A 13 8.87 -12.77 15.66
CA LYS A 13 7.53 -13.19 15.24
C LYS A 13 7.04 -12.24 14.14
N LEU A 14 7.19 -12.65 12.88
CA LEU A 14 6.66 -11.92 11.73
C LEU A 14 5.12 -11.89 11.72
N THR A 15 4.48 -12.74 12.54
CA THR A 15 3.04 -12.77 12.82
C THR A 15 2.62 -11.76 13.90
N THR A 16 3.29 -10.61 14.00
CA THR A 16 2.63 -9.44 14.59
C THR A 16 1.87 -8.80 13.44
N SER A 17 0.72 -9.39 13.10
CA SER A 17 -0.25 -8.71 12.26
C SER A 17 -0.53 -7.36 12.90
N SER A 18 -0.61 -6.33 12.07
CA SER A 18 -1.02 -4.99 12.45
C SER A 18 -2.21 -5.07 13.41
N ILE A 19 -1.96 -4.90 14.71
CA ILE A 19 -2.99 -4.46 15.64
C ILE A 19 -3.39 -3.10 15.10
N ALA A 20 -4.47 -3.08 14.34
CA ALA A 20 -5.14 -1.87 13.91
C ALA A 20 -5.54 -1.16 15.21
N ARG A 21 -4.67 -0.27 15.69
CA ARG A 21 -5.03 0.67 16.73
C ARG A 21 -6.11 1.52 16.11
N SER A 22 -7.34 1.17 16.45
CA SER A 22 -8.58 1.85 16.18
C SER A 22 -8.49 3.29 16.71
N GLY A 23 -7.74 4.12 16.01
CA GLY A 23 -7.72 5.57 16.15
C GLY A 23 -8.73 6.13 15.16
N HIS A 24 -9.91 6.48 15.67
CA HIS A 24 -10.88 7.39 15.06
C HIS A 24 -11.19 7.18 13.56
N GLY A 25 -12.04 6.20 13.26
CA GLY A 25 -12.61 6.03 11.92
C GLY A 25 -13.19 4.63 11.71
N HIS A 26 -14.52 4.52 11.80
CA HIS A 26 -15.34 3.35 11.46
C HIS A 26 -14.76 1.97 11.85
N HIS A 27 -15.07 1.58 13.09
CA HIS A 27 -14.96 0.20 13.56
C HIS A 27 -15.64 -0.75 12.57
N GLY A 28 -14.96 -1.86 12.28
CA GLY A 28 -15.28 -2.77 11.17
C GLY A 28 -16.75 -3.11 11.00
N GLY A 29 -17.18 -3.17 9.74
CA GLY A 29 -18.55 -3.49 9.35
C GLY A 29 -18.96 -2.92 7.99
N VAL A 30 -18.29 -1.85 7.53
CA VAL A 30 -18.57 -1.21 6.24
C VAL A 30 -17.52 -1.65 5.21
N ILE A 31 -17.98 -2.27 4.12
CA ILE A 31 -17.12 -2.67 3.00
C ILE A 31 -16.42 -1.41 2.47
N GLY A 32 -15.08 -1.42 2.48
CA GLY A 32 -14.25 -0.31 2.01
C GLY A 32 -13.82 0.72 3.06
N SER A 33 -14.24 0.60 4.33
CA SER A 33 -13.79 1.51 5.40
C SER A 33 -12.32 1.33 5.79
N ASN A 34 -11.68 0.25 5.35
CA ASN A 34 -10.26 -0.05 5.55
C ASN A 34 -9.36 0.45 4.41
N LEU A 35 -9.94 1.06 3.38
CA LEU A 35 -9.19 1.58 2.24
C LEU A 35 -8.71 3.00 2.54
N PRO A 36 -7.50 3.38 2.08
CA PRO A 36 -6.99 4.74 2.23
C PRO A 36 -7.64 5.73 1.25
N PHE A 37 -8.70 5.33 0.54
CA PHE A 37 -9.45 6.16 -0.40
C PHE A 37 -10.93 5.80 -0.35
N ASP A 38 -11.77 6.78 -0.66
CA ASP A 38 -13.23 6.64 -0.67
C ASP A 38 -13.74 5.91 -1.92
N ILE A 39 -14.68 4.99 -1.72
CA ILE A 39 -15.34 4.21 -2.79
C ILE A 39 -16.81 4.58 -3.00
N SER A 40 -17.33 5.57 -2.25
CA SER A 40 -18.74 5.97 -2.31
C SER A 40 -19.18 6.47 -3.69
N ASN A 41 -18.30 7.17 -4.40
CA ASN A 41 -18.58 7.75 -5.71
C ASN A 41 -17.79 7.05 -6.80
N ARG A 42 -18.51 6.32 -7.65
CA ARG A 42 -17.93 5.57 -8.79
C ARG A 42 -17.12 6.45 -9.75
N TYR A 43 -17.54 7.69 -10.01
CA TYR A 43 -16.84 8.58 -10.93
C TYR A 43 -15.51 9.06 -10.35
N LYS A 44 -15.50 9.42 -9.06
CA LYS A 44 -14.26 9.78 -8.35
C LYS A 44 -13.30 8.59 -8.31
N LEU A 45 -13.81 7.39 -8.00
CA LEU A 45 -13.02 6.17 -7.97
C LEU A 45 -12.38 5.88 -9.33
N THR A 46 -13.15 5.91 -10.42
CA THR A 46 -12.63 5.71 -11.77
C THR A 46 -11.58 6.75 -12.15
N ALA A 47 -11.81 8.03 -11.82
CA ALA A 47 -10.83 9.08 -12.07
C ALA A 47 -9.50 8.82 -11.33
N TYR A 48 -9.56 8.43 -10.05
CA TYR A 48 -8.36 8.06 -9.30
C TYR A 48 -7.63 6.85 -9.88
N PHE A 49 -8.38 5.84 -10.32
CA PHE A 49 -7.80 4.67 -11.00
C PHE A 49 -7.07 5.07 -12.30
N ILE A 50 -7.72 5.87 -13.15
CA ILE A 50 -7.12 6.32 -14.41
C ILE A 50 -5.86 7.14 -14.14
N LEU A 51 -5.89 8.08 -13.20
CA LEU A 51 -4.73 8.92 -12.90
C LEU A 51 -3.58 8.10 -12.29
N PHE A 52 -3.86 7.23 -11.34
CA PHE A 52 -2.84 6.43 -10.66
C PHE A 52 -2.17 5.43 -11.62
N PHE A 53 -2.95 4.59 -12.29
CA PHE A 53 -2.39 3.60 -13.22
C PHE A 53 -1.92 4.25 -14.53
N GLY A 54 -2.65 5.23 -15.04
CA GLY A 54 -2.30 5.93 -16.28
C GLY A 54 -1.00 6.72 -16.15
N SER A 55 -0.74 7.36 -15.01
CA SER A 55 0.54 8.06 -14.78
C SER A 55 1.72 7.10 -14.71
N GLY A 56 1.60 5.99 -13.96
CA GLY A 56 2.61 4.95 -13.90
C GLY A 56 2.89 4.31 -15.26
N PHE A 57 1.83 4.05 -16.04
CA PHE A 57 1.95 3.48 -17.38
C PHE A 57 2.54 4.47 -18.40
N ALA A 58 2.19 5.76 -18.33
CA ALA A 58 2.68 6.78 -19.26
C ALA A 58 4.16 7.16 -19.04
N LEU A 59 4.66 7.02 -17.81
CA LEU A 59 6.01 7.47 -17.41
C LEU A 59 7.14 6.94 -18.30
N PRO A 60 7.27 5.62 -18.58
CA PRO A 60 8.32 5.09 -19.46
C PRO A 60 8.30 5.71 -20.86
N PHE A 61 7.12 5.91 -21.45
CA PHE A 61 6.97 6.49 -22.79
C PHE A 61 7.37 7.97 -22.83
N ILE A 62 6.99 8.73 -21.79
CA ILE A 62 7.39 10.13 -21.67
C ILE A 62 8.90 10.23 -21.49
N LEU A 63 9.51 9.35 -20.69
CA LEU A 63 10.97 9.29 -20.53
C LEU A 63 11.66 9.01 -21.87
N VAL A 64 11.23 7.99 -22.59
CA VAL A 64 11.79 7.64 -23.91
C VAL A 64 11.64 8.81 -24.87
N ARG A 65 10.44 9.41 -24.97
CA ARG A 65 10.23 10.60 -25.80
C ARG A 65 11.18 11.74 -25.42
N HIS A 66 11.37 11.98 -24.12
CA HIS A 66 12.29 13.01 -23.64
C HIS A 66 13.73 12.69 -24.02
N HIS A 67 14.16 11.43 -23.97
CA HIS A 67 15.49 11.02 -24.40
C HIS A 67 15.71 11.11 -25.92
N LEU A 68 14.68 10.86 -26.73
CA LEU A 68 14.76 10.95 -28.18
C LEU A 68 14.74 12.39 -28.72
N THR A 69 14.30 13.35 -27.91
CA THR A 69 14.20 14.78 -28.27
C THR A 69 15.23 15.65 -27.55
N LYS A 70 16.19 14.99 -26.90
CA LYS A 70 17.39 15.56 -26.32
C LYS A 70 18.51 15.51 -27.35
#